data_AF-A0A7J4I774-F1
#
_entry.id   AF-A0A7J4I774-F1
#
_cell.length_a   1.000
_cell.length_b   1.000
_cell.length_c   1.000
_cell.angle_alpha   90.00
_cell.angle_beta   90.00
_cell.angle_gamma   90.00
#
_symmetry.space_group_name_H-M   'P 1'
#
loop_
_entity.id
_entity.type
_entity.pdbx_description
1 polymer ?
#
loop_
_entity_poly.entity_id
_entity_poly.type
_entity_poly.pdbx_seq_one_letter_code
_entity_poly.pdbx_strand_id
1 'polypeptide(L)' 'MVIVKRGYLYVLYTKDRKRVLGKFRTKKDALKRERQIQFFKHRKGG' A
#
# COMPACT_ATOMS: atom_id res chain seq x y z
N MET A 1 -3.53 2.28 -4.94
CA MET A 1 -3.48 0.90 -4.40
C MET A 1 -4.76 0.70 -3.62
N VAL A 2 -4.92 -0.38 -2.84
CA VAL A 2 -6.11 -0.53 -1.98
C VAL A 2 -5.66 -0.92 -0.58
N ILE A 3 -6.06 -0.15 0.43
CA ILE A 3 -5.83 -0.49 1.84
C ILE A 3 -7.11 -1.15 2.36
N VAL A 4 -6.99 -2.37 2.88
CA VAL A 4 -8.10 -3.13 3.45
C VAL A 4 -7.80 -3.46 4.91
N LYS A 5 -8.75 -3.18 5.82
CA LYS A 5 -8.65 -3.58 7.22
C LYS A 5 -9.01 -5.07 7.34
N ARG A 6 -8.13 -5.86 7.95
CA ARG A 6 -8.28 -7.31 8.22
C ARG A 6 -7.99 -7.51 9.71
N GLY A 7 -9.06 -7.60 10.51
CA GLY A 7 -8.94 -7.65 11.97
C GLY A 7 -8.23 -6.41 12.53
N TYR A 8 -7.10 -6.63 13.20
CA TYR A 8 -6.27 -5.58 13.80
C TYR A 8 -5.21 -5.01 12.84
N LEU A 9 -5.13 -5.49 11.59
CA LEU A 9 -4.14 -5.06 10.61
C LEU A 9 -4.77 -4.34 9.42
N TYR A 10 -3.98 -3.49 8.78
CA TYR A 10 -4.23 -2.83 7.51
C TYR A 10 -3.31 -3.45 6.47
N VAL A 11 -3.90 -4.06 5.45
CA VAL A 11 -3.16 -4.72 4.36
C VAL A 11 -3.26 -3.84 3.12
N LEU A 12 -2.10 -3.47 2.58
CA LEU A 12 -1.98 -2.75 1.32
C LEU A 12 -1.92 -3.75 0.18
N TYR A 13 -2.81 -3.63 -0.79
CA TYR A 13 -2.87 -4.45 -2.00
C TYR A 13 -2.60 -3.62 -3.25
N THR A 14 -2.21 -4.28 -4.32
CA THR A 14 -2.28 -3.72 -5.68
C THR A 14 -3.72 -3.35 -6.06
N LYS A 15 -3.90 -2.50 -7.09
CA LYS A 15 -5.23 -2.01 -7.49
C LYS A 15 -6.20 -3.15 -7.85
N ASP A 16 -5.67 -4.22 -8.43
CA ASP A 16 -6.36 -5.46 -8.80
C ASP A 16 -6.51 -6.46 -7.63
N ARG A 17 -6.04 -6.11 -6.43
CA ARG A 17 -6.03 -6.96 -5.22
C ARG A 17 -5.29 -8.31 -5.34
N LYS A 18 -4.58 -8.56 -6.44
CA LYS A 18 -3.86 -9.82 -6.67
C LYS A 18 -2.57 -9.95 -5.85
N ARG A 19 -1.93 -8.83 -5.50
CA ARG A 19 -0.66 -8.84 -4.75
C ARG A 19 -0.75 -7.99 -3.48
N VAL A 20 -0.17 -8.51 -2.40
CA VAL A 20 0.03 -7.79 -1.14
C VAL A 20 1.32 -7.01 -1.21
N LEU A 21 1.24 -5.70 -0.96
CA LEU A 21 2.35 -4.75 -0.96
C LEU A 21 2.87 -4.45 0.46
N GLY A 22 2.13 -4.87 1.49
CA GLY A 22 2.54 -4.78 2.89
C GLY A 22 1.39 -4.98 3.87
N LYS A 23 1.71 -5.33 5.11
CA LYS A 23 0.77 -5.43 6.24
C LYS A 23 1.22 -4.48 7.35
N PHE A 24 0.29 -3.74 7.93
CA PHE A 24 0.57 -2.66 8.87
C PHE A 24 -0.39 -2.71 10.06
N ARG A 25 0.05 -2.27 11.24
CA ARG A 25 -0.83 -2.16 12.42
C ARG A 25 -1.71 -0.92 12.36
N THR A 26 -1.27 0.13 11.66
CA THR A 26 -2.01 1.38 11.55
C THR A 26 -2.35 1.72 10.10
N LYS A 27 -3.44 2.46 9.90
CA LYS A 27 -3.82 3.00 8.58
C LYS A 27 -2.77 3.99 8.06
N LYS A 28 -2.15 4.75 8.97
CA LYS A 28 -1.15 5.79 8.65
C LYS A 28 0.10 5.19 8.00
N ASP A 29 0.57 4.05 8.52
CA ASP A 29 1.74 3.35 7.96
C ASP A 29 1.44 2.78 6.57
N ALA A 30 0.26 2.20 6.38
CA ALA A 30 -0.20 1.72 5.08
C ALA A 30 -0.25 2.86 4.04
N LEU A 31 -0.75 4.03 4.42
CA LEU A 31 -0.77 5.24 3.57
C LEU A 31 0.64 5.79 3.28
N LYS A 32 1.56 5.72 4.25
CA LYS A 32 2.96 6.12 4.05
C LYS A 32 3.62 5.21 3.00
N ARG A 33 3.38 3.90 3.08
CA ARG A 33 3.88 2.94 2.09
C ARG A 33 3.28 3.17 0.70
N GLU A 34 1.96 3.41 0.62
CA GLU A 34 1.32 3.73 -0.67
C GLU A 34 1.99 4.95 -1.33
N ARG A 35 2.18 6.04 -0.57
CA ARG A 35 2.86 7.24 -1.09
C ARG A 35 4.28 6.98 -1.56
N GLN A 36 5.06 6.21 -0.81
CA GLN A 36 6.40 5.79 -1.24
C GLN A 36 6.34 5.05 -2.58
N ILE A 37 5.45 4.06 -2.72
CA ILE A 37 5.41 3.29 -3.96
C ILE A 37 4.95 4.15 -5.13
N GLN A 38 3.99 5.06 -4.94
CA GLN A 38 3.61 6.02 -5.98
C GLN A 38 4.78 6.92 -6.37
N PHE A 39 5.51 7.46 -5.40
CA PHE A 39 6.70 8.27 -5.65
C PHE A 39 7.74 7.54 -6.50
N PHE A 40 8.06 6.28 -6.16
CA PHE A 40 8.99 5.47 -6.94
C PHE A 40 8.42 5.06 -8.30
N LYS A 41 7.11 4.88 -8.43
CA LYS A 41 6.45 4.55 -9.71
C LYS A 41 6.57 5.71 -10.70
N HIS A 42 6.36 6.94 -10.23
CA HIS A 42 6.50 8.14 -11.07
C HIS A 42 7.95 8.46 -11.42
N ARG A 43 8.91 8.06 -10.59
CA ARG A 43 10.34 8.29 -10.83
C ARG A 43 11.01 7.29 -11.78
N LYS A 44 10.39 6.13 -12.05
CA LYS A 44 10.91 5.12 -13.00
C LYS A 44 10.43 5.31 -14.45
N GLY A 45 9.68 6.38 -14.73
CA GLY A 45 9.15 6.69 -16.06
C GLY A 45 9.75 7.94 -16.71
N GLY A 46 10.98 8.34 -16.32
CA GLY A 46 11.75 9.41 -16.96
C GLY A 46 12.92 8.83 -17.73
#